data_AF-A0A940KMK7-F1
#
_entry.id   AF-A0A940KMK7-F1
#
_cell.length_a   1.000
_cell.length_b   1.000
_cell.length_c   1.000
_cell.angle_alpha   90.00
_cell.angle_beta   90.00
_cell.angle_gamma   90.00
#
_symmetry.space_group_name_H-M   'P 1'
#
loop_
_entity.id
_entity.type
_entity.pdbx_description
1 polymer ?
#
loop_
_entity_poly.entity_id
_entity_poly.type
_entity_poly.pdbx_seq_one_letter_code
_entity_poly.pdbx_strand_id
1 'polypeptide(L)'
;MKKNYAIVLTLLSACTIIAIACSKGSEEPPGDPCSGITIAVSGTPVNPSTPGGTNGSITVSASGGSGFTYSLNNGTFQSSATFTGLAAGNYTVSAKSSAGCTGSQTFTLTSPTPSCTGVNIIVTATATPGGACSTSSTGSITATATGSTGLTYSINGTTFQSTGAFTNLAAGAYTVTAKDVNGCTGTTTVNIAAPVAGPLFSAVRTLIQNNCQSCHNNSIANGGMNWQVECNIVTNKDRIKARAVDNNPSSMPPTGPLAQADKDKITAWLNAGGRYTD
;
A
#
# COMPACT_ATOMS: atom_id res chain seq x y z
N MET A 1 -96.37 7.28 -46.20
CA MET A 1 -95.08 6.53 -46.15
C MET A 1 -93.94 7.51 -46.15
N LYS A 2 -92.92 7.24 -45.33
CA LYS A 2 -91.88 8.15 -44.83
C LYS A 2 -90.81 8.58 -45.84
N LYS A 3 -90.11 9.67 -45.45
CA LYS A 3 -88.66 10.02 -45.60
C LYS A 3 -88.40 11.23 -46.52
N ASN A 4 -87.51 12.18 -46.23
CA ASN A 4 -86.64 12.47 -45.09
C ASN A 4 -86.06 13.91 -45.22
N TYR A 5 -85.99 14.60 -44.08
CA TYR A 5 -85.09 15.66 -43.60
C TYR A 5 -84.45 16.70 -44.54
N ALA A 6 -84.87 17.96 -44.33
CA ALA A 6 -84.15 19.18 -44.67
C ALA A 6 -83.55 19.82 -43.39
N ILE A 7 -82.33 20.34 -43.54
CA ILE A 7 -81.73 21.32 -42.64
C ILE A 7 -82.34 22.69 -42.99
N VAL A 8 -82.59 23.54 -41.98
CA VAL A 8 -82.27 24.98 -41.92
C VAL A 8 -83.19 25.65 -40.88
N LEU A 9 -82.59 25.92 -39.72
CA LEU A 9 -82.57 27.20 -39.00
C LEU A 9 -83.80 28.14 -39.10
N THR A 10 -84.48 28.38 -37.96
CA THR A 10 -84.76 29.74 -37.43
C THR A 10 -85.48 29.73 -36.07
N LEU A 11 -84.83 30.38 -35.08
CA LEU A 11 -85.33 31.34 -34.09
C LEU A 11 -86.56 31.07 -33.17
N LEU A 12 -86.30 31.35 -31.88
CA LEU A 12 -87.20 31.82 -30.80
C LEU A 12 -88.23 30.85 -30.20
N SER A 13 -88.00 30.42 -28.95
CA SER A 13 -88.75 30.89 -27.77
C SER A 13 -88.65 29.92 -26.58
N ALA A 14 -88.10 30.43 -25.47
CA ALA A 14 -88.32 30.08 -24.07
C ALA A 14 -88.31 28.60 -23.62
N CYS A 15 -87.28 28.22 -22.84
CA CYS A 15 -87.51 27.42 -21.65
C CYS A 15 -86.51 27.82 -20.56
N THR A 16 -87.04 28.50 -19.55
CA THR A 16 -86.39 29.01 -18.36
C THR A 16 -85.84 27.83 -17.54
N ILE A 17 -84.53 27.59 -17.61
CA ILE A 17 -83.83 26.77 -16.62
C ILE A 17 -82.96 27.71 -15.80
N ILE A 18 -83.32 27.78 -14.52
CA ILE A 18 -82.62 28.48 -13.44
C ILE A 18 -81.14 28.07 -13.47
N ALA A 19 -80.28 28.95 -13.97
CA ALA A 19 -78.86 28.91 -13.72
C ALA A 19 -78.61 29.48 -12.32
N ILE A 20 -78.70 28.62 -11.30
CA ILE A 20 -78.05 28.91 -10.01
C ILE A 20 -76.57 29.04 -10.30
N ALA A 21 -76.03 30.20 -9.95
CA ALA A 21 -74.63 30.54 -10.04
C ALA A 21 -73.75 29.39 -9.51
N CYS A 22 -72.79 28.97 -10.34
CA CYS A 22 -71.48 28.61 -9.82
C CYS A 22 -70.49 29.62 -10.36
N SER A 23 -70.64 30.88 -9.95
CA SER A 23 -69.52 31.81 -9.91
C SER A 23 -68.59 31.29 -8.82
N LYS A 24 -67.77 30.28 -9.14
CA LYS A 24 -66.49 30.18 -8.46
C LYS A 24 -65.84 31.52 -8.75
N GLY A 25 -65.81 32.40 -7.74
CA GLY A 25 -64.96 33.57 -7.78
C GLY A 25 -63.60 33.07 -8.26
N SER A 26 -63.06 33.70 -9.29
CA SER A 26 -61.66 33.54 -9.62
C SER A 26 -60.89 34.14 -8.46
N GLU A 27 -60.80 33.41 -7.35
CA GLU A 27 -59.78 33.67 -6.35
C GLU A 27 -58.48 33.56 -7.13
N GLU A 28 -57.84 34.71 -7.32
CA GLU A 28 -56.48 34.78 -7.83
C GLU A 28 -55.67 33.75 -7.03
N PRO A 29 -54.91 32.85 -7.71
CA PRO A 29 -54.12 31.87 -6.98
C PRO A 29 -53.29 32.61 -5.93
N PRO A 30 -53.25 32.11 -4.68
CA PRO A 30 -52.53 32.79 -3.61
C PRO A 30 -51.13 33.11 -4.10
N GLY A 31 -50.75 34.39 -4.00
CA GLY A 31 -49.48 34.89 -4.53
C GLY A 31 -48.32 34.05 -4.00
N ASP A 32 -47.30 33.85 -4.85
CA ASP A 32 -46.12 33.08 -4.49
C ASP A 32 -45.51 33.62 -3.18
N PRO A 33 -45.52 32.84 -2.08
CA PRO A 33 -45.01 33.29 -0.79
C PRO A 33 -43.51 33.60 -0.80
N CYS A 34 -42.80 33.23 -1.88
CA CYS A 34 -41.39 33.49 -2.09
C CYS A 34 -41.09 34.65 -3.02
N SER A 35 -42.11 35.35 -3.52
CA SER A 35 -41.92 36.54 -4.34
C SER A 35 -41.16 37.63 -3.57
N GLY A 36 -39.98 38.00 -4.06
CA GLY A 36 -39.09 38.98 -3.42
C GLY A 36 -38.27 38.45 -2.24
N ILE A 37 -38.38 37.15 -1.90
CA ILE A 37 -37.59 36.52 -0.84
C ILE A 37 -36.36 35.85 -1.44
N THR A 38 -35.18 36.33 -1.03
CA THR A 38 -33.90 35.67 -1.33
C THR A 38 -33.34 35.02 -0.07
N ILE A 39 -33.30 33.69 -0.05
CA ILE A 39 -32.65 32.95 1.03
C ILE A 39 -31.16 32.89 0.76
N ALA A 40 -30.36 33.50 1.65
CA ALA A 40 -28.91 33.39 1.61
C ALA A 40 -28.43 32.35 2.63
N VAL A 41 -27.51 31.47 2.21
CA VAL A 41 -26.87 30.48 3.07
C VAL A 41 -25.40 30.84 3.20
N SER A 42 -24.91 30.92 4.43
CA SER A 42 -23.50 31.18 4.72
C SER A 42 -23.03 30.23 5.82
N GLY A 43 -21.72 30.02 5.95
CA GLY A 43 -21.19 29.09 6.93
C GLY A 43 -19.68 28.98 6.89
N THR A 44 -19.13 28.18 7.80
CA THR A 44 -17.69 27.91 7.87
C THR A 44 -17.46 26.41 7.79
N PRO A 45 -16.79 25.91 6.75
CA PRO A 45 -16.38 24.51 6.69
C PRO A 45 -15.18 24.24 7.61
N VAL A 46 -15.12 23.03 8.15
CA VAL A 46 -13.97 22.46 8.86
C VAL A 46 -13.51 21.25 8.08
N ASN A 47 -12.25 21.30 7.61
CA ASN A 47 -11.64 20.22 6.85
C ASN A 47 -11.40 18.98 7.73
N PRO A 48 -11.36 17.77 7.14
CA PRO A 48 -10.88 16.58 7.83
C PRO A 48 -9.45 16.77 8.35
N SER A 49 -9.11 16.12 9.47
CA SER A 49 -7.78 16.29 10.10
C SER A 49 -6.69 15.38 9.53
N THR A 50 -7.06 14.35 8.78
CA THR A 50 -6.12 13.40 8.16
C THR A 50 -6.43 13.21 6.68
N PRO A 51 -5.42 12.87 5.86
CA PRO A 51 -5.67 12.41 4.49
C PRO A 51 -6.66 11.23 4.49
N GLY A 52 -7.74 11.35 3.71
CA GLY A 52 -8.81 10.34 3.65
C GLY A 52 -9.73 10.28 4.89
N GLY A 53 -9.57 11.18 5.85
CA GLY A 53 -10.44 11.26 7.03
C GLY A 53 -11.87 11.71 6.69
N THR A 54 -12.82 11.31 7.53
CA THR A 54 -14.25 11.66 7.43
C THR A 54 -14.71 12.52 8.61
N ASN A 55 -13.80 13.14 9.35
CA ASN A 55 -14.14 13.94 10.53
C ASN A 55 -14.33 15.44 10.22
N GLY A 56 -14.51 15.81 8.96
CA GLY A 56 -14.86 17.17 8.56
C GLY A 56 -16.31 17.54 8.92
N SER A 57 -16.61 18.83 8.92
CA SER A 57 -17.95 19.34 9.22
C SER A 57 -18.28 20.65 8.50
N ILE A 58 -19.56 20.93 8.31
CA ILE A 58 -20.06 22.22 7.82
C ILE A 58 -21.13 22.71 8.79
N THR A 59 -20.94 23.90 9.36
CA THR A 59 -21.97 24.61 10.13
C THR A 59 -22.43 25.82 9.34
N VAL A 60 -23.73 25.92 9.12
CA VAL A 60 -24.35 27.00 8.33
C VAL A 60 -25.29 27.88 9.15
N SER A 61 -25.63 29.02 8.58
CA SER A 61 -26.74 29.87 8.97
C SER A 61 -27.48 30.33 7.71
N ALA A 62 -28.74 30.73 7.84
CA ALA A 62 -29.53 31.24 6.73
C ALA A 62 -30.23 32.55 7.09
N SER A 63 -30.44 33.41 6.10
CA SER A 63 -31.14 34.69 6.22
C SER A 63 -32.16 34.88 5.09
N GLY A 64 -32.96 35.96 5.16
CA GLY A 64 -34.04 36.24 4.19
C GLY A 64 -35.39 35.63 4.54
N GLY A 65 -35.53 35.02 5.72
CA GLY A 65 -36.76 34.37 6.19
C GLY A 65 -36.64 33.96 7.66
N SER A 66 -37.51 33.06 8.11
CA SER A 66 -37.48 32.50 9.48
C SER A 66 -37.82 31.01 9.48
N GLY A 67 -37.58 30.34 10.63
CA GLY A 67 -37.95 28.93 10.81
C GLY A 67 -37.22 27.99 9.86
N PHE A 68 -35.92 28.17 9.67
CA PHE A 68 -35.15 27.43 8.68
C PHE A 68 -34.96 25.96 9.03
N THR A 69 -35.00 25.12 8.00
CA THR A 69 -34.47 23.75 7.98
C THR A 69 -33.38 23.65 6.92
N TYR A 70 -32.48 22.68 7.06
CA TYR A 70 -31.29 22.54 6.22
C TYR A 70 -31.19 21.13 5.64
N SER A 71 -30.68 21.01 4.41
CA SER A 71 -30.33 19.74 3.79
C SER A 71 -28.91 19.80 3.21
N LEU A 72 -28.25 18.64 3.16
CA LEU A 72 -26.94 18.47 2.54
C LEU A 72 -27.10 17.63 1.27
N ASN A 73 -26.54 18.08 0.15
CA ASN A 73 -26.52 17.38 -1.13
C ASN A 73 -27.91 16.84 -1.56
N ASN A 74 -28.95 17.68 -1.44
CA ASN A 74 -30.34 17.33 -1.72
C ASN A 74 -30.93 16.21 -0.85
N GLY A 75 -30.34 15.93 0.31
CA GLY A 75 -30.89 15.02 1.30
C GLY A 75 -32.13 15.56 2.02
N THR A 76 -32.60 14.81 3.02
CA THR A 76 -33.75 15.22 3.83
C THR A 76 -33.44 16.50 4.62
N PHE A 77 -34.43 17.41 4.68
CA PHE A 77 -34.34 18.60 5.51
C PHE A 77 -34.40 18.24 7.00
N GLN A 78 -33.49 18.83 7.78
CA GLN A 78 -33.41 18.68 9.23
C GLN A 78 -33.32 20.06 9.90
N SER A 79 -33.63 20.14 11.19
CA SER A 79 -33.48 21.39 11.96
C SER A 79 -32.03 21.73 12.29
N SER A 80 -31.15 20.73 12.39
CA SER A 80 -29.73 20.94 12.66
C SER A 80 -29.05 21.67 11.51
N ALA A 81 -28.35 22.76 11.84
CA ALA A 81 -27.54 23.53 10.90
C ALA A 81 -26.09 23.02 10.78
N THR A 82 -25.76 21.92 11.47
CA THR A 82 -24.43 21.31 11.47
C THR A 82 -24.48 19.92 10.85
N PHE A 83 -23.59 19.72 9.87
CA PHE A 83 -23.33 18.44 9.22
C PHE A 83 -21.91 17.97 9.60
N THR A 84 -21.79 16.78 10.16
CA THR A 84 -20.51 16.16 10.56
C THR A 84 -20.29 14.87 9.79
N GLY A 85 -19.11 14.25 9.92
CA GLY A 85 -18.83 12.99 9.24
C GLY A 85 -18.46 13.16 7.77
N LEU A 86 -17.98 14.35 7.37
CA LEU A 86 -17.72 14.70 5.99
C LEU A 86 -16.26 14.45 5.61
N ALA A 87 -16.05 13.88 4.43
CA ALA A 87 -14.73 13.75 3.81
C ALA A 87 -14.35 15.03 3.06
N ALA A 88 -13.17 15.06 2.45
CA ALA A 88 -12.84 16.09 1.47
C ALA A 88 -13.78 15.98 0.26
N GLY A 89 -14.33 17.11 -0.20
CA GLY A 89 -15.32 17.14 -1.27
C GLY A 89 -16.11 18.44 -1.32
N ASN A 90 -16.99 18.53 -2.32
CA ASN A 90 -17.92 19.65 -2.48
C ASN A 90 -19.29 19.26 -1.91
N TYR A 91 -19.86 20.16 -1.12
CA TYR A 91 -21.10 19.96 -0.41
C TYR A 91 -22.03 21.13 -0.64
N THR A 92 -23.20 20.86 -1.22
CA THR A 92 -24.24 21.88 -1.40
C THR A 92 -25.19 21.80 -0.20
N VAL A 93 -25.22 22.87 0.59
CA VAL A 93 -26.17 23.00 1.69
C VAL A 93 -27.32 23.89 1.23
N SER A 94 -28.54 23.38 1.35
CA SER A 94 -29.77 24.11 1.04
C SER A 94 -30.53 24.44 2.33
N ALA A 95 -30.98 25.67 2.48
CA ALA A 95 -31.87 26.10 3.55
C ALA A 95 -33.29 26.33 3.01
N LYS A 96 -34.30 25.96 3.80
CA LYS A 96 -35.72 26.15 3.50
C LYS A 96 -36.40 26.86 4.66
N SER A 97 -37.01 28.02 4.40
CA SER A 97 -37.78 28.77 5.41
C SER A 97 -39.12 28.09 5.72
N SER A 98 -39.78 28.51 6.80
CA SER A 98 -41.13 28.06 7.15
C SER A 98 -42.19 28.37 6.09
N ALA A 99 -41.97 29.44 5.29
CA ALA A 99 -42.80 29.82 4.15
C ALA A 99 -42.54 28.97 2.88
N GLY A 100 -41.54 28.09 2.91
CA GLY A 100 -41.21 27.17 1.83
C GLY A 100 -40.11 27.63 0.87
N CYS A 101 -39.59 28.83 1.04
CA CYS A 101 -38.58 29.41 0.16
C CYS A 101 -37.20 28.80 0.39
N THR A 102 -36.47 28.53 -0.70
CA THR A 102 -35.21 27.82 -0.66
C THR A 102 -34.04 28.65 -1.16
N GLY A 103 -32.88 28.49 -0.55
CA GLY A 103 -31.60 28.98 -1.05
C GLY A 103 -30.50 27.97 -0.79
N SER A 104 -29.40 28.02 -1.54
CA SER A 104 -28.32 27.04 -1.42
C SER A 104 -26.95 27.67 -1.58
N GLN A 105 -25.95 27.11 -0.89
CA GLN A 105 -24.55 27.46 -1.03
C GLN A 105 -23.70 26.20 -1.09
N THR A 106 -22.70 26.21 -1.98
CA THR A 106 -21.68 25.15 -2.05
C THR A 106 -20.51 25.49 -1.15
N PHE A 107 -20.08 24.52 -0.35
CA PHE A 107 -18.89 24.55 0.49
C PHE A 107 -17.90 23.48 0.01
N THR A 108 -16.61 23.80 0.05
CA THR A 108 -15.55 22.86 -0.30
C THR A 108 -14.76 22.50 0.95
N LEU A 109 -14.68 21.20 1.26
CA LEU A 109 -13.76 20.65 2.24
C LEU A 109 -12.54 20.13 1.49
N THR A 110 -11.35 20.55 1.90
CA THR A 110 -10.09 20.08 1.33
C THR A 110 -9.46 19.04 2.24
N SER A 111 -8.77 18.06 1.64
CA SER A 111 -7.90 17.18 2.40
C SER A 111 -6.72 17.99 2.91
N PRO A 112 -6.27 17.80 4.16
CA PRO A 112 -5.01 18.41 4.60
C PRO A 112 -3.89 17.93 3.68
N THR A 113 -3.05 18.86 3.24
CA THR A 113 -1.83 18.55 2.50
C THR A 113 -0.85 17.91 3.46
N PRO A 114 -0.34 16.69 3.20
CA PRO A 114 0.69 16.08 4.02
C PRO A 114 1.91 17.01 4.09
N SER A 115 2.45 17.22 5.30
CA SER A 115 3.60 18.09 5.53
C SER A 115 4.63 17.36 6.37
N CYS A 116 5.90 17.51 5.97
CA CYS A 116 7.05 16.97 6.70
C CYS A 116 7.79 18.01 7.51
N THR A 117 7.24 19.23 7.63
CA THR A 117 7.85 20.29 8.44
C THR A 117 7.96 19.83 9.89
N GLY A 118 9.18 19.76 10.41
CA GLY A 118 9.46 19.33 11.79
C GLY A 118 9.51 17.81 11.98
N VAL A 119 9.24 17.00 10.94
CA VAL A 119 9.38 15.55 10.99
C VAL A 119 10.81 15.17 10.61
N ASN A 120 11.53 14.53 11.53
CA ASN A 120 12.88 14.02 11.30
C ASN A 120 12.91 12.52 11.60
N ILE A 121 12.74 11.71 10.55
CA ILE A 121 12.75 10.24 10.69
C ILE A 121 14.18 9.74 10.66
N ILE A 122 14.61 9.13 11.76
CA ILE A 122 15.96 8.55 11.90
C ILE A 122 15.84 7.04 11.73
N VAL A 123 16.54 6.48 10.75
CA VAL A 123 16.53 5.03 10.47
C VAL A 123 17.84 4.40 10.93
N THR A 124 17.73 3.31 11.67
CA THR A 124 18.85 2.44 12.02
C THR A 124 18.61 1.08 11.39
N ALA A 125 19.64 0.53 10.74
CA ALA A 125 19.57 -0.77 10.10
C ALA A 125 20.81 -1.61 10.45
N THR A 126 20.58 -2.90 10.61
CA THR A 126 21.62 -3.91 10.84
C THR A 126 21.48 -4.99 9.79
N ALA A 127 22.60 -5.45 9.25
CA ALA A 127 22.64 -6.53 8.27
C ALA A 127 23.26 -7.78 8.89
N THR A 128 22.68 -8.93 8.58
CA THR A 128 23.24 -10.24 8.90
C THR A 128 23.65 -10.90 7.59
N PRO A 129 24.94 -11.24 7.39
CA PRO A 129 25.39 -12.00 6.24
C PRO A 129 24.69 -13.37 6.14
N GLY A 130 24.48 -13.84 4.91
CA GLY A 130 24.05 -15.22 4.67
C GLY A 130 25.18 -16.22 4.94
N GLY A 131 24.83 -17.48 5.19
CA GLY A 131 25.83 -18.54 5.32
C GLY A 131 26.27 -19.07 3.95
N ALA A 132 27.55 -18.97 3.60
CA ALA A 132 28.03 -19.59 2.36
C ALA A 132 27.81 -21.11 2.37
N CYS A 133 27.41 -21.64 1.21
CA CYS A 133 27.24 -23.07 0.98
C CYS A 133 26.29 -23.74 2.00
N SER A 134 25.32 -22.98 2.51
CA SER A 134 24.28 -23.45 3.41
C SER A 134 22.90 -23.38 2.75
N THR A 135 21.90 -24.04 3.34
CA THR A 135 20.49 -23.92 2.93
C THR A 135 19.89 -22.53 3.18
N SER A 136 20.59 -21.67 3.93
CA SER A 136 20.25 -20.25 4.16
C SER A 136 21.38 -19.36 3.63
N SER A 137 21.62 -19.45 2.32
CA SER A 137 22.67 -18.69 1.61
C SER A 137 22.38 -17.20 1.48
N THR A 138 21.21 -16.76 1.93
CA THR A 138 20.76 -15.38 1.88
C THR A 138 20.94 -14.70 3.23
N GLY A 139 21.30 -13.43 3.19
CA GLY A 139 21.35 -12.54 4.35
C GLY A 139 19.99 -11.94 4.70
N SER A 140 20.00 -11.15 5.75
CA SER A 140 18.84 -10.41 6.23
C SER A 140 19.20 -9.00 6.68
N ILE A 141 18.20 -8.12 6.72
CA ILE A 141 18.29 -6.78 7.29
C ILE A 141 17.20 -6.64 8.34
N THR A 142 17.55 -6.09 9.50
CA THR A 142 16.59 -5.63 10.50
C THR A 142 16.76 -4.13 10.69
N ALA A 143 15.65 -3.41 10.57
CA ALA A 143 15.60 -1.97 10.67
C ALA A 143 14.57 -1.48 11.68
N THR A 144 14.87 -0.34 12.29
CA THR A 144 13.98 0.39 13.19
C THR A 144 14.09 1.87 12.85
N ALA A 145 13.02 2.62 13.07
CA ALA A 145 13.04 4.06 12.88
C ALA A 145 12.31 4.81 14.00
N THR A 146 12.77 6.03 14.27
CA THR A 146 12.19 6.96 15.26
C THR A 146 11.85 8.30 14.59
N GLY A 147 11.17 9.19 15.32
CA GLY A 147 10.85 10.54 14.83
C GLY A 147 9.49 10.69 14.13
N SER A 148 8.74 9.61 13.97
CA SER A 148 7.31 9.61 13.60
C SER A 148 6.63 8.32 14.07
N THR A 149 5.31 8.21 13.90
CA THR A 149 4.50 7.03 14.26
C THR A 149 3.83 6.41 13.03
N GLY A 150 3.45 5.13 13.12
CA GLY A 150 2.81 4.44 11.97
C GLY A 150 3.78 4.23 10.80
N LEU A 151 5.05 4.00 11.12
CA LEU A 151 6.12 3.86 10.13
C LEU A 151 5.99 2.54 9.37
N THR A 152 6.24 2.63 8.07
CA THR A 152 6.41 1.50 7.15
C THR A 152 7.83 1.51 6.59
N TYR A 153 8.35 0.34 6.24
CA TYR A 153 9.74 0.15 5.82
C TYR A 153 9.81 -0.44 4.43
N SER A 154 10.79 -0.03 3.64
CA SER A 154 11.13 -0.68 2.38
C SER A 154 12.65 -0.80 2.23
N ILE A 155 13.06 -1.76 1.41
CA ILE A 155 14.41 -1.79 0.83
C ILE A 155 14.34 -1.27 -0.60
N ASN A 156 15.29 -0.41 -0.96
CA ASN A 156 15.43 0.22 -2.27
C ASN A 156 14.16 0.96 -2.75
N GLY A 157 13.31 1.41 -1.83
CA GLY A 157 12.15 2.27 -2.11
C GLY A 157 11.00 1.61 -2.88
N THR A 158 10.96 0.28 -3.00
CA THR A 158 9.96 -0.42 -3.83
C THR A 158 8.67 -0.73 -3.06
N THR A 159 8.67 -1.84 -2.30
CA THR A 159 7.50 -2.30 -1.54
C THR A 159 7.66 -1.93 -0.07
N PHE A 160 6.67 -1.22 0.46
CA PHE A 160 6.61 -0.86 1.88
C PHE A 160 5.83 -1.92 2.67
N GLN A 161 6.36 -2.29 3.82
CA GLN A 161 5.76 -3.23 4.76
C GLN A 161 5.78 -2.66 6.19
N SER A 162 4.95 -3.21 7.07
CA SER A 162 4.83 -2.72 8.47
C SER A 162 6.03 -3.09 9.34
N THR A 163 6.83 -4.07 8.94
CA THR A 163 7.98 -4.54 9.71
C THR A 163 9.30 -4.14 9.05
N GLY A 164 10.31 -3.84 9.86
CA GLY A 164 11.67 -3.58 9.37
C GLY A 164 12.49 -4.86 9.12
N ALA A 165 11.85 -6.03 9.00
CA ALA A 165 12.52 -7.32 8.82
C ALA A 165 12.51 -7.72 7.34
N PHE A 166 13.69 -7.85 6.75
CA PHE A 166 13.88 -8.28 5.36
C PHE A 166 14.77 -9.51 5.32
N THR A 167 14.31 -10.57 4.65
CA THR A 167 15.04 -11.84 4.52
C THR A 167 15.27 -12.16 3.05
N ASN A 168 16.03 -13.21 2.76
CA ASN A 168 16.28 -13.66 1.39
C ASN A 168 17.04 -12.65 0.53
N LEU A 169 17.99 -11.92 1.14
CA LEU A 169 18.78 -10.90 0.47
C LEU A 169 20.15 -11.42 0.07
N ALA A 170 20.62 -11.03 -1.11
CA ALA A 170 21.99 -11.32 -1.53
C ALA A 170 22.98 -10.40 -0.81
N ALA A 171 24.26 -10.72 -0.86
CA ALA A 171 25.30 -9.77 -0.44
C ALA A 171 25.24 -8.50 -1.32
N GLY A 172 25.40 -7.34 -0.69
CA GLY A 172 25.33 -6.05 -1.37
C GLY A 172 24.83 -4.93 -0.47
N ALA A 173 24.85 -3.71 -1.04
CA ALA A 173 24.35 -2.52 -0.41
C ALA A 173 22.84 -2.37 -0.63
N TYR A 174 22.13 -2.03 0.44
CA TYR A 174 20.69 -1.78 0.44
C TYR A 174 20.41 -0.41 1.05
N THR A 175 19.50 0.33 0.44
CA THR A 175 18.94 1.55 1.03
C THR A 175 17.66 1.18 1.76
N VAL A 176 17.64 1.34 3.07
CA VAL A 176 16.44 1.17 3.89
C VAL A 176 15.73 2.50 4.01
N THR A 177 14.44 2.53 3.68
CA THR A 177 13.59 3.70 3.80
C THR A 177 12.48 3.44 4.80
N ALA A 178 12.36 4.29 5.82
CA ALA A 178 11.17 4.35 6.67
C ALA A 178 10.26 5.49 6.19
N LYS A 179 8.95 5.28 6.19
CA LYS A 179 7.94 6.23 5.72
C LYS A 179 6.75 6.26 6.65
N ASP A 180 6.32 7.45 7.06
CA ASP A 180 5.11 7.62 7.87
C ASP A 180 3.83 7.75 7.05
N VAL A 181 2.69 7.91 7.74
CA VAL A 181 1.36 8.04 7.11
C VAL A 181 1.22 9.30 6.25
N ASN A 182 2.01 10.34 6.54
CA ASN A 182 2.02 11.60 5.79
C ASN A 182 3.00 11.54 4.60
N GLY A 183 3.68 10.42 4.39
CA GLY A 183 4.64 10.23 3.31
C GLY A 183 6.03 10.80 3.59
N CYS A 184 6.30 11.25 4.82
CA CYS A 184 7.62 11.72 5.22
C CYS A 184 8.55 10.53 5.35
N THR A 185 9.80 10.69 4.88
CA THR A 185 10.76 9.60 4.81
C THR A 185 12.04 9.90 5.54
N GLY A 186 12.64 8.83 6.08
CA GLY A 186 14.04 8.78 6.49
C GLY A 186 14.71 7.62 5.79
N THR A 187 16.01 7.73 5.52
CA THR A 187 16.77 6.67 4.86
C THR A 187 18.08 6.39 5.57
N THR A 188 18.56 5.16 5.42
CA THR A 188 19.93 4.76 5.79
C THR A 188 20.43 3.70 4.83
N THR A 189 21.73 3.59 4.66
CA THR A 189 22.35 2.53 3.86
C THR A 189 22.93 1.47 4.78
N VAL A 190 22.80 0.21 4.37
CA VAL A 190 23.38 -0.93 5.08
C VAL A 190 23.95 -1.91 4.07
N ASN A 191 25.07 -2.55 4.41
CA ASN A 191 25.73 -3.50 3.53
C ASN A 191 25.64 -4.91 4.12
N ILE A 192 25.06 -5.85 3.37
CA ILE A 192 25.17 -7.26 3.65
C ILE A 192 26.52 -7.74 3.11
N ALA A 193 27.43 -8.08 4.01
CA ALA A 193 28.74 -8.59 3.62
C ALA A 193 28.61 -9.93 2.88
N ALA A 194 29.47 -10.14 1.88
CA ALA A 194 29.63 -11.46 1.29
C ALA A 194 30.19 -12.44 2.33
N PRO A 195 29.81 -13.73 2.29
CA PRO A 195 30.42 -14.74 3.13
C PRO A 195 31.94 -14.79 2.90
N VAL A 196 32.71 -14.96 3.98
CA VAL A 196 34.18 -15.05 3.93
C VAL A 196 34.62 -16.47 4.22
N ALA A 197 35.52 -16.99 3.39
CA ALA A 197 36.11 -18.31 3.56
C ALA A 197 36.99 -18.33 4.81
N GLY A 198 36.79 -19.32 5.68
CA GLY A 198 37.65 -19.53 6.82
C GLY A 198 39.05 -20.03 6.42
N PRO A 199 40.03 -19.97 7.33
CA PRO A 199 41.41 -20.35 7.04
C PRO A 199 41.55 -21.85 6.74
N LEU A 200 40.82 -22.73 7.44
CA LEU A 200 40.92 -24.18 7.22
C LEU A 200 40.28 -24.56 5.88
N PHE A 201 39.11 -24.00 5.57
CA PHE A 201 38.47 -24.18 4.27
C PHE A 201 39.35 -23.63 3.14
N SER A 202 39.97 -22.47 3.33
CA SER A 202 40.88 -21.89 2.34
C SER A 202 42.08 -22.81 2.05
N ALA A 203 42.63 -23.48 3.07
CA ALA A 203 43.70 -24.46 2.89
C ALA A 203 43.23 -25.71 2.12
N VAL A 204 42.05 -26.23 2.46
CA VAL A 204 41.44 -27.38 1.77
C VAL A 204 41.09 -27.04 0.32
N ARG A 205 40.53 -25.86 0.06
CA ARG A 205 40.21 -25.37 -1.29
C ARG A 205 41.45 -25.38 -2.17
N THR A 206 42.54 -24.77 -1.72
CA THR A 206 43.80 -24.74 -2.49
C THR A 206 44.33 -26.14 -2.75
N LEU A 207 44.28 -27.02 -1.75
CA LEU A 207 44.69 -28.42 -1.89
C LEU A 207 43.86 -29.15 -2.96
N ILE A 208 42.54 -29.02 -2.92
CA ILE A 208 41.63 -29.67 -3.89
C ILE A 208 41.84 -29.09 -5.28
N GLN A 209 42.03 -27.78 -5.41
CA GLN A 209 42.32 -27.13 -6.69
C GLN A 209 43.64 -27.64 -7.30
N ASN A 210 44.67 -27.87 -6.48
CA ASN A 210 45.96 -28.34 -6.98
C ASN A 210 45.95 -29.84 -7.35
N ASN A 211 45.22 -30.66 -6.60
CA ASN A 211 45.34 -32.13 -6.71
C ASN A 211 44.15 -32.81 -7.39
N CYS A 212 42.99 -32.17 -7.49
CA CYS A 212 41.76 -32.79 -7.95
C CYS A 212 41.13 -32.08 -9.16
N GLN A 213 41.48 -30.83 -9.42
CA GLN A 213 40.84 -30.00 -10.45
C GLN A 213 40.99 -30.57 -11.86
N SER A 214 42.14 -31.15 -12.21
CA SER A 214 42.39 -31.70 -13.55
C SER A 214 41.41 -32.80 -13.96
N CYS A 215 40.86 -33.54 -12.98
CA CYS A 215 39.88 -34.60 -13.21
C CYS A 215 38.42 -34.19 -12.91
N HIS A 216 38.19 -33.02 -12.30
CA HIS A 216 36.91 -32.58 -11.75
C HIS A 216 36.60 -31.09 -12.08
N ASN A 217 36.62 -30.75 -13.37
CA ASN A 217 36.58 -29.38 -13.89
C ASN A 217 35.39 -29.07 -14.81
N ASN A 218 34.18 -29.60 -14.53
CA ASN A 218 32.97 -29.45 -15.36
C ASN A 218 33.03 -30.07 -16.78
N SER A 219 34.21 -30.28 -17.36
CA SER A 219 34.39 -30.78 -18.73
C SER A 219 34.52 -32.30 -18.83
N ILE A 220 34.76 -32.99 -17.72
CA ILE A 220 34.96 -34.45 -17.67
C ILE A 220 33.89 -35.01 -16.73
N ALA A 221 32.92 -35.73 -17.29
CA ALA A 221 31.83 -36.35 -16.53
C ALA A 221 32.32 -37.54 -15.71
N ASN A 222 33.10 -37.29 -14.65
CA ASN A 222 33.50 -38.29 -13.65
C ASN A 222 32.63 -38.15 -12.40
N GLY A 223 31.34 -38.48 -12.55
CA GLY A 223 30.39 -38.51 -11.42
C GLY A 223 29.93 -37.14 -10.90
N GLY A 224 29.93 -36.11 -11.77
CA GLY A 224 29.18 -34.87 -11.55
C GLY A 224 29.78 -33.84 -10.58
N MET A 225 31.03 -34.01 -10.12
CA MET A 225 31.65 -33.06 -9.18
C MET A 225 32.52 -32.04 -9.91
N ASN A 226 32.28 -30.76 -9.60
CA ASN A 226 33.11 -29.65 -10.03
C ASN A 226 33.67 -28.90 -8.82
N TRP A 227 34.98 -28.98 -8.61
CA TRP A 227 35.63 -28.34 -7.47
C TRP A 227 35.89 -26.83 -7.67
N GLN A 228 35.61 -26.25 -8.83
CA GLN A 228 35.59 -24.79 -9.02
C GLN A 228 34.45 -24.13 -8.25
N VAL A 229 33.36 -24.86 -8.04
CA VAL A 229 32.26 -24.39 -7.21
C VAL A 229 32.63 -24.74 -5.76
N GLU A 230 33.05 -23.74 -4.99
CA GLU A 230 33.50 -23.92 -3.60
C GLU A 230 32.46 -24.66 -2.73
N CYS A 231 31.17 -24.44 -2.99
CA CYS A 231 30.11 -25.14 -2.27
C CYS A 231 30.04 -26.64 -2.57
N ASN A 232 30.57 -27.12 -3.69
CA ASN A 232 30.69 -28.55 -3.91
C ASN A 232 31.69 -29.17 -2.93
N ILE A 233 32.75 -28.45 -2.57
CA ILE A 233 33.73 -28.91 -1.57
C ILE A 233 33.04 -29.11 -0.21
N VAL A 234 32.28 -28.11 0.23
CA VAL A 234 31.55 -28.15 1.51
C VAL A 234 30.50 -29.28 1.51
N THR A 235 29.66 -29.35 0.48
CA THR A 235 28.56 -30.32 0.40
C THR A 235 29.05 -31.77 0.22
N ASN A 236 30.26 -31.98 -0.32
CA ASN A 236 30.83 -33.31 -0.54
C ASN A 236 31.98 -33.64 0.44
N LYS A 237 32.04 -32.97 1.59
CA LYS A 237 33.11 -33.14 2.58
C LYS A 237 33.33 -34.59 3.01
N ASP A 238 32.26 -35.38 3.16
CA ASP A 238 32.36 -36.80 3.54
C ASP A 238 32.93 -37.66 2.41
N ARG A 239 32.59 -37.33 1.15
CA ARG A 239 33.16 -37.99 -0.02
C ARG A 239 34.64 -37.64 -0.20
N ILE A 240 35.02 -36.40 0.09
CA ILE A 240 36.42 -35.95 0.11
C ILE A 240 37.18 -36.73 1.20
N LYS A 241 36.63 -36.83 2.42
CA LYS A 241 37.22 -37.64 3.49
C LYS A 241 37.45 -39.09 3.05
N ALA A 242 36.41 -39.75 2.56
CA ALA A 242 36.47 -41.16 2.20
C ALA A 242 37.54 -41.43 1.13
N ARG A 243 37.63 -40.58 0.10
CA ARG A 243 38.50 -40.83 -1.06
C ARG A 243 39.92 -40.29 -0.91
N ALA A 244 40.08 -39.11 -0.32
CA ALA A 244 41.36 -38.40 -0.25
C ALA A 244 42.11 -38.64 1.07
N VAL A 245 41.39 -38.96 2.14
CA VAL A 245 41.97 -39.25 3.46
C VAL A 245 41.98 -40.76 3.73
N ASP A 246 40.81 -41.40 3.65
CA ASP A 246 40.61 -42.79 4.07
C ASP A 246 40.93 -43.82 2.98
N ASN A 247 41.15 -43.39 1.73
CA ASN A 247 41.39 -44.24 0.56
C ASN A 247 40.30 -45.30 0.29
N ASN A 248 39.03 -45.02 0.62
CA ASN A 248 37.92 -45.96 0.55
C ASN A 248 36.77 -45.47 -0.36
N PRO A 249 36.25 -46.29 -1.29
CA PRO A 249 36.72 -47.63 -1.72
C PRO A 249 37.93 -47.61 -2.66
N SER A 250 38.44 -46.43 -3.01
CA SER A 250 39.69 -46.31 -3.77
C SER A 250 40.39 -45.00 -3.39
N SER A 251 41.72 -44.96 -3.51
CA SER A 251 42.49 -43.73 -3.34
C SER A 251 42.20 -42.73 -4.47
N MET A 252 42.08 -41.46 -4.11
CA MET A 252 42.13 -40.33 -5.04
C MET A 252 43.16 -39.29 -4.52
N PRO A 253 43.94 -38.64 -5.41
CA PRO A 253 43.90 -38.75 -6.88
C PRO A 253 44.49 -40.07 -7.42
N PRO A 254 44.22 -40.44 -8.69
CA PRO A 254 44.72 -41.67 -9.32
C PRO A 254 46.26 -41.71 -9.44
N THR A 255 46.91 -40.56 -9.31
CA THR A 255 48.37 -40.38 -9.33
C THR A 255 49.04 -40.83 -8.02
N GLY A 256 48.27 -41.22 -7.01
CA GLY A 256 48.75 -41.70 -5.72
C GLY A 256 48.03 -41.02 -4.54
N PRO A 257 48.10 -41.61 -3.33
CA PRO A 257 47.47 -41.01 -2.15
C PRO A 257 48.10 -39.64 -1.82
N LEU A 258 47.29 -38.73 -1.29
CA LEU A 258 47.80 -37.44 -0.80
C LEU A 258 48.88 -37.64 0.28
N ALA A 259 49.81 -36.70 0.35
CA ALA A 259 50.79 -36.65 1.43
C ALA A 259 50.08 -36.51 2.79
N GLN A 260 50.70 -37.01 3.87
CA GLN A 260 50.09 -36.99 5.20
C GLN A 260 49.72 -35.56 5.64
N ALA A 261 50.62 -34.59 5.42
CA ALA A 261 50.36 -33.18 5.74
C ALA A 261 49.14 -32.59 5.02
N ASP A 262 48.83 -33.09 3.82
CA ASP A 262 47.64 -32.67 3.06
C ASP A 262 46.37 -33.35 3.58
N LYS A 263 46.45 -34.63 3.97
CA LYS A 263 45.37 -35.31 4.68
C LYS A 263 45.04 -34.65 6.02
N ASP A 264 46.05 -34.15 6.73
CA ASP A 264 45.89 -33.47 8.01
C ASP A 264 45.13 -32.15 7.86
N LYS A 265 45.34 -31.40 6.76
CA LYS A 265 44.56 -30.17 6.46
C LYS A 265 43.07 -30.48 6.27
N ILE A 266 42.75 -31.53 5.49
CA ILE A 266 41.37 -31.98 5.28
C ILE A 266 40.75 -32.41 6.62
N THR A 267 41.49 -33.18 7.41
CA THR A 267 41.03 -33.67 8.72
C THR A 267 40.79 -32.54 9.71
N ALA A 268 41.69 -31.54 9.76
CA ALA A 268 41.54 -30.37 10.62
C ALA A 268 40.28 -29.56 10.27
N TRP A 269 40.04 -29.33 8.97
CA TRP A 269 38.82 -28.65 8.50
C TRP A 269 37.55 -29.44 8.85
N LEU A 270 37.54 -30.76 8.64
CA LEU A 270 36.40 -31.61 8.99
C LEU A 270 36.12 -31.61 10.50
N ASN A 271 37.16 -31.66 11.33
CA ASN A 271 37.04 -31.60 12.78
C ASN A 271 36.49 -30.25 13.28
N ALA A 272 36.75 -29.15 12.56
CA ALA A 272 36.18 -27.84 12.84
C ALA A 272 34.69 -27.71 12.43
N GLY A 273 34.15 -28.71 11.72
CA GLY A 273 32.77 -28.76 11.27
C GLY A 273 32.64 -28.93 9.75
N GLY A 274 33.72 -28.72 8.99
CA GLY A 274 33.73 -28.84 7.54
C GLY A 274 32.81 -27.83 6.83
N ARG A 275 32.74 -26.60 7.35
CA ARG A 275 31.93 -25.48 6.82
C ARG A 275 32.81 -24.52 6.01
N TYR A 276 32.17 -23.67 5.22
CA TYR A 276 32.86 -22.63 4.45
C TYR A 276 33.67 -21.65 5.33
N THR A 277 33.15 -21.35 6.52
CA THR A 277 33.68 -20.35 7.45
C THR A 277 34.73 -20.90 8.41
N ASP A 278 35.02 -22.20 8.37
CA ASP A 278 36.02 -22.86 9.23
C ASP A 278 37.45 -22.65 8.72
#